data_AF-A0A174AAY2-F1
#
_entry.id   AF-A0A174AAY2-F1
#
_cell.length_a   1.000
_cell.length_b   1.000
_cell.length_c   1.000
_cell.angle_alpha   90.00
_cell.angle_beta   90.00
_cell.angle_gamma   90.00
#
_symmetry.space_group_name_H-M   'P 1'
#
loop_
_entity.id
_entity.type
_entity.pdbx_description
1 polymer ?
#
loop_
_entity_poly.entity_id
_entity_poly.type
_entity_poly.pdbx_seq_one_letter_code
_entity_poly.pdbx_strand_id
1 'polypeptide(L)'
;MKSKPRICVTCGTTYEYCPKCTKDADKPVWMVAFHTEECRKVYNIIAKYNTGDVTKEDAKKELADAVTHKTRFTKPIQDKVNEIMKEEQPKAKTKKIVTEN
;
A
#
# COMPACT_ATOMS: atom_id res chain seq x y z
N MET A 1 29.91 -4.09 -11.79
CA MET A 1 28.52 -4.34 -12.24
C MET A 1 27.82 -3.00 -12.45
N LYS A 2 27.16 -2.77 -13.59
CA LYS A 2 26.31 -1.58 -13.78
C LYS A 2 24.93 -1.85 -13.17
N SER A 3 24.44 -0.93 -12.33
CA SER A 3 23.09 -1.01 -11.78
C SER A 3 22.06 -0.71 -12.88
N LYS A 4 21.06 -1.58 -13.05
CA LYS A 4 19.88 -1.25 -13.86
C LYS A 4 18.94 -0.39 -13.01
N PRO A 5 18.34 0.67 -13.59
CA PRO A 5 17.33 1.45 -12.87
C PRO A 5 16.14 0.56 -12.51
N ARG A 6 15.58 0.79 -11.33
CA ARG A 6 14.38 0.13 -10.81
C ARG A 6 13.21 1.07 -10.86
N ILE A 7 12.01 0.52 -10.92
CA ILE A 7 10.76 1.28 -10.89
C ILE A 7 10.01 0.87 -9.62
N CYS A 8 9.62 1.86 -8.81
CA CYS A 8 8.91 1.59 -7.58
C CYS A 8 7.50 1.08 -7.92
N VAL A 9 7.13 -0.09 -7.38
CA VAL A 9 5.82 -0.69 -7.67
C VAL A 9 4.65 0.14 -7.11
N THR A 10 4.90 0.95 -6.08
CA THR A 10 3.87 1.74 -5.40
C THR A 10 3.58 3.05 -6.13
N CYS A 11 4.60 3.79 -6.57
CA CYS A 11 4.47 5.14 -7.12
C CYS A 11 4.99 5.32 -8.56
N GLY A 12 5.68 4.33 -9.12
CA GLY A 12 6.26 4.40 -10.47
C GLY A 12 7.56 5.20 -10.58
N THR A 13 8.08 5.78 -9.49
CA THR A 13 9.36 6.50 -9.49
C THR A 13 10.49 5.58 -9.94
N THR A 14 11.32 6.05 -10.87
CA THR A 14 12.55 5.36 -11.28
C THR A 14 13.69 5.73 -10.33
N TYR A 15 14.46 4.75 -9.87
CA TYR A 15 15.54 4.94 -8.89
C TYR A 15 16.68 3.93 -9.07
N GLU A 16 17.85 4.23 -8.52
CA GLU A 16 18.99 3.33 -8.53
C GLU A 16 19.06 2.49 -7.25
N TYR A 17 19.15 1.17 -7.41
CA TYR A 17 19.49 0.26 -6.32
C TYR A 17 20.07 -1.04 -6.85
N CYS A 18 21.23 -1.45 -6.32
CA CYS A 18 21.94 -2.66 -6.71
C CYS A 18 22.27 -3.53 -5.49
N PRO A 19 21.51 -4.60 -5.23
CA PRO A 19 21.72 -5.46 -4.06
C PRO A 19 23.04 -6.25 -4.10
N LYS A 20 23.77 -6.20 -5.22
CA LYS A 20 25.08 -6.87 -5.42
C LYS A 20 26.24 -5.87 -5.46
N CYS A 21 25.97 -4.57 -5.37
CA CYS A 21 27.00 -3.54 -5.46
C CYS A 21 27.37 -3.11 -4.04
N THR A 22 28.67 -2.95 -3.79
CA THR A 22 29.21 -2.49 -2.50
C THR A 22 28.64 -1.14 -2.06
N LYS A 23 28.34 -0.23 -3.01
CA LYS A 23 27.71 1.08 -2.73
C LYS A 23 26.34 1.01 -2.03
N ASP A 24 25.66 -0.12 -2.15
CA ASP A 24 24.32 -0.34 -1.62
C ASP A 24 24.30 -1.53 -0.63
N ALA A 25 25.47 -1.97 -0.14
CA ALA A 25 25.56 -3.15 0.73
C ALA A 25 24.78 -2.98 2.06
N ASP A 26 24.75 -1.77 2.60
CA ASP A 26 24.02 -1.45 3.84
C ASP A 26 22.54 -1.13 3.59
N LYS A 27 22.11 -1.05 2.32
CA LYS A 27 20.73 -0.74 1.98
C LYS A 27 19.87 -2.00 2.04
N PRO A 28 18.64 -1.89 2.54
CA PRO A 28 17.83 -3.05 2.79
C PRO A 28 17.28 -3.67 1.50
N VAL A 29 17.12 -5.00 1.51
CA VAL A 29 16.74 -5.79 0.32
C VAL A 29 15.40 -5.35 -0.28
N TRP A 30 14.46 -4.84 0.51
CA TRP A 30 13.17 -4.38 0.02
C TRP A 30 13.27 -3.23 -0.99
N MET A 31 14.42 -2.53 -1.05
CA MET A 31 14.68 -1.53 -2.08
C MET A 31 14.74 -2.13 -3.49
N VAL A 32 14.67 -3.45 -3.65
CA VAL A 32 14.44 -4.07 -4.97
C VAL A 32 13.10 -3.70 -5.61
N ALA A 33 12.09 -3.33 -4.80
CA ALA A 33 10.72 -3.04 -5.24
C ALA A 33 10.23 -1.63 -4.86
N PHE A 34 10.79 -1.02 -3.82
CA PHE A 34 10.36 0.28 -3.32
C PHE A 34 11.52 1.27 -3.23
N HIS A 35 11.26 2.53 -3.57
CA HIS A 35 12.27 3.59 -3.48
C HIS A 35 12.31 4.29 -2.11
N THR A 36 11.21 4.20 -1.34
CA THR A 36 11.07 4.79 0.01
C THR A 36 10.37 3.84 0.97
N GLU A 37 10.61 4.06 2.27
CA GLU A 37 9.92 3.36 3.35
C GLU A 37 8.40 3.58 3.29
N GLU A 38 7.96 4.80 2.95
CA GLU A 38 6.55 5.13 2.74
C GLU A 38 5.90 4.24 1.67
N CYS A 39 6.54 4.12 0.50
CA CYS A 39 6.02 3.28 -0.58
C CYS A 39 5.93 1.80 -0.18
N ARG A 40 6.89 1.32 0.61
CA ARG A 40 6.85 -0.04 1.15
C ARG A 40 5.69 -0.21 2.15
N LYS A 41 5.52 0.73 3.08
CA LYS A 41 4.46 0.67 4.10
C LYS A 41 3.08 0.67 3.46
N VAL A 42 2.81 1.62 2.56
CA VAL A 42 1.52 1.73 1.84
C VAL A 42 1.20 0.45 1.07
N TYR A 43 2.17 -0.08 0.32
CA TYR A 43 1.97 -1.33 -0.40
C TYR A 43 1.65 -2.51 0.53
N ASN A 44 2.37 -2.63 1.65
CA ASN A 44 2.15 -3.72 2.60
C ASN A 44 0.79 -3.62 3.29
N ILE A 45 0.31 -2.42 3.62
CA ILE A 45 -1.02 -2.23 4.21
C ILE A 45 -2.10 -2.65 3.22
N ILE A 46 -1.98 -2.23 1.95
CA ILE A 46 -2.90 -2.64 0.89
C ILE A 46 -2.85 -4.15 0.66
N ALA A 47 -1.66 -4.76 0.70
CA ALA A 47 -1.51 -6.20 0.54
C ALA A 47 -2.23 -6.96 1.66
N LYS A 48 -2.02 -6.57 2.93
CA LYS A 48 -2.73 -7.15 4.09
C LYS A 48 -4.24 -6.96 4.02
N TYR A 49 -4.68 -5.80 3.54
CA TYR A 49 -6.12 -5.53 3.34
C TYR A 49 -6.71 -6.45 2.27
N ASN A 50 -6.00 -6.63 1.15
CA ASN A 50 -6.45 -7.49 0.05
C ASN A 50 -6.46 -8.99 0.43
N THR A 51 -5.57 -9.43 1.31
CA THR A 51 -5.54 -10.81 1.84
C THR A 51 -6.53 -11.03 2.98
N GLY A 52 -7.15 -9.97 3.51
CA GLY A 52 -8.06 -10.04 4.65
C GLY A 52 -7.36 -10.16 6.01
N ASP A 53 -6.05 -9.93 6.07
CA ASP A 53 -5.26 -9.97 7.30
C ASP A 53 -5.56 -8.77 8.23
N VAL A 54 -6.05 -7.66 7.67
CA VAL A 54 -6.49 -6.47 8.41
C VAL A 54 -7.88 -6.04 7.98
N THR A 55 -8.62 -5.45 8.93
CA THR A 55 -9.91 -4.83 8.65
C THR A 55 -9.73 -3.53 7.84
N LYS A 56 -10.81 -3.05 7.23
CA LYS A 56 -10.80 -1.74 6.54
C LYS A 56 -10.47 -0.62 7.52
N GLU A 57 -11.02 -0.69 8.74
CA GLU A 57 -10.83 0.28 9.80
C GLU A 57 -9.35 0.35 10.24
N ASP A 58 -8.71 -0.79 10.42
CA ASP A 58 -7.30 -0.84 10.84
C ASP A 58 -6.37 -0.45 9.69
N ALA A 59 -6.64 -0.90 8.46
CA ALA A 59 -5.91 -0.46 7.28
C ALA A 59 -6.02 1.07 7.08
N LYS A 60 -7.18 1.66 7.36
CA LYS A 60 -7.39 3.12 7.29
C LYS A 60 -6.51 3.86 8.31
N LYS A 61 -6.44 3.37 9.55
CA LYS A 61 -5.56 3.96 10.58
C LYS A 61 -4.09 3.86 10.19
N GLU A 62 -3.64 2.67 9.75
CA GLU A 62 -2.26 2.46 9.32
C GLU A 62 -1.89 3.33 8.11
N LEU A 63 -2.79 3.48 7.12
CA LEU A 63 -2.54 4.36 5.98
C LEU A 63 -2.51 5.84 6.37
N ALA A 64 -3.30 6.27 7.35
CA ALA A 64 -3.31 7.66 7.80
C ALA A 64 -1.98 8.08 8.44
N ASP A 65 -1.30 7.14 9.13
CA ASP A 65 0.04 7.33 9.66
C ASP A 65 1.13 7.22 8.57
N ALA A 66 0.95 6.30 7.61
CA ALA A 66 1.97 5.99 6.61
C ALA A 66 2.05 6.98 5.44
N VAL A 67 0.92 7.55 5.00
CA VAL A 67 0.87 8.39 3.79
C VAL A 67 1.24 9.83 4.13
N THR A 68 2.36 10.29 3.58
CA THR A 68 2.66 11.72 3.56
C THR A 68 1.98 12.33 2.33
N HIS A 69 1.36 13.51 2.45
CA HIS A 69 0.61 14.15 1.34
C HIS A 69 1.45 14.48 0.08
N LYS A 70 2.72 14.10 0.04
CA LYS A 70 3.67 14.40 -1.03
C LYS A 70 3.82 13.27 -2.04
N THR A 71 3.42 12.04 -1.72
CA THR A 71 3.62 10.89 -2.61
C THR A 71 2.44 10.71 -3.57
N ARG A 72 2.74 10.64 -4.87
CA ARG A 72 1.78 10.25 -5.91
C ARG A 72 1.88 8.76 -6.17
N PHE A 73 0.80 8.02 -5.94
CA PHE A 73 0.78 6.58 -6.18
C PHE A 73 0.41 6.24 -7.64
N THR A 74 0.77 5.03 -8.07
CA THR A 74 0.23 4.47 -9.32
C THR A 74 -1.28 4.33 -9.21
N LYS A 75 -2.00 4.38 -10.34
CA LYS A 75 -3.47 4.33 -10.35
C LYS A 75 -4.05 3.14 -9.55
N PRO A 76 -3.57 1.89 -9.70
CA PRO A 76 -4.12 0.76 -8.93
C PRO A 76 -3.95 0.93 -7.41
N ILE A 77 -2.81 1.47 -6.99
CA ILE A 77 -2.53 1.74 -5.57
C ILE A 77 -3.39 2.89 -5.08
N GLN A 78 -3.49 3.97 -5.83
CA GLN A 78 -4.32 5.13 -5.47
C GLN A 78 -5.79 4.74 -5.35
N ASP A 79 -6.31 3.91 -6.25
CA ASP A 79 -7.69 3.42 -6.20
C ASP A 79 -7.94 2.63 -4.92
N LYS A 80 -7.00 1.77 -4.50
CA LYS A 80 -7.08 1.02 -3.25
C LYS A 80 -6.95 1.91 -2.01
N VAL A 81 -6.06 2.89 -2.01
CA VAL A 81 -5.98 3.89 -0.93
C VAL A 81 -7.31 4.62 -0.78
N ASN A 82 -7.92 5.05 -1.89
CA ASN A 82 -9.21 5.73 -1.89
C ASN A 82 -10.33 4.81 -1.36
N GLU A 83 -10.36 3.54 -1.76
CA GLU A 83 -11.33 2.53 -1.28
C GLU A 83 -11.27 2.35 0.24
N ILE A 84 -10.06 2.22 0.79
CA ILE A 84 -9.83 2.04 2.23
C ILE A 84 -10.17 3.33 3.00
N MET A 85 -9.76 4.50 2.50
CA MET A 85 -9.98 5.78 3.16
C MET A 85 -11.44 6.25 3.13
N LYS A 86 -12.21 5.83 2.12
CA LYS A 86 -13.61 6.21 1.94
C LYS A 86 -14.44 5.82 3.16
N GLU A 87 -15.07 6.83 3.77
CA GLU A 87 -16.03 6.63 4.85
C GLU A 87 -17.17 5.72 4.38
N GLU A 88 -17.48 4.67 5.15
CA GLU A 88 -18.70 3.93 4.92
C GLU A 88 -19.87 4.84 5.32
N GLN A 89 -20.76 5.11 4.37
CA GLN A 89 -22.09 5.58 4.75
C GLN A 89 -22.75 4.49 5.60
N PRO A 90 -23.49 4.83 6.66
CA PRO A 90 -24.16 3.84 7.48
C PRO A 90 -25.05 2.97 6.58
N LYS A 91 -24.64 1.72 6.36
CA LYS A 91 -25.48 0.72 5.70
C LYS A 91 -26.70 0.55 6.59
N ALA A 92 -27.85 1.09 6.14
CA ALA A 92 -29.13 0.85 6.78
C ALA A 92 -29.24 -0.66 7.04
N LYS A 93 -29.37 -1.05 8.31
CA LYS A 93 -29.52 -2.44 8.71
C LYS A 93 -30.77 -2.98 8.01
N THR A 94 -30.60 -3.73 6.92
CA THR A 94 -31.69 -4.50 6.34
C THR A 94 -32.08 -5.54 7.39
N LYS A 95 -33.13 -5.26 8.15
CA LYS A 95 -33.80 -6.24 9.00
C LYS A 95 -34.17 -7.41 8.09
N LYS A 96 -33.54 -8.57 8.28
CA LYS A 96 -34.08 -9.82 7.75
C LYS A 96 -35.40 -10.06 8.51
N ILE A 97 -36.52 -9.79 7.86
CA ILE A 97 -37.81 -10.29 8.30
C ILE A 97 -37.77 -11.78 7.96
N VAL A 98 -37.51 -12.62 8.98
CA VAL A 98 -37.77 -14.05 8.88
C VAL A 98 -39.25 -14.21 9.15
N THR A 99 -40.02 -14.41 8.09
CA THR A 99 -41.37 -14.96 8.17
C THR A 99 -41.24 -16.43 7.84
N GLU A 100 -41.52 -17.32 8.79
CA GLU A 100 -41.86 -18.70 8.47
C GLU A 100 -42.98 -19.19 9.40
N ASN A 101 -43.92 -19.88 8.75
CA ASN A 101 -45.27 -20.28 9.17
C ASN A 101 -45.34 -21.22 10.39
#